data_AF-A0A545SGE4-F1
#
_entry.id   AF-A0A545SGE4-F1
#
_cell.length_a   1.000
_cell.length_b   1.000
_cell.length_c   1.000
_cell.angle_alpha   90.00
_cell.angle_beta   90.00
_cell.angle_gamma   90.00
#
_symmetry.space_group_name_H-M   'P 1'
#
loop_
_entity.id
_entity.type
_entity.pdbx_description
1 polymer ?
#
loop_
_entity_poly.entity_id
_entity_poly.type
_entity_poly.pdbx_seq_one_letter_code
_entity_poly.pdbx_strand_id
1 'polypeptide(L)'
;MKTKYLVFAVFASALVFGLLSYFKDMERHDTVGLSYSDVQKEDKGRYKLNSVGESILELNGLNEAQKMDAWRRSPIQDDMIDMFPNFQKMKDFINHRVVDDGEFKANMLKTIDELESAYIAGEIDSQSVKAKLSHLGS
;
A
#
# COMPACT_ATOMS: atom_id res chain seq x y z
N MET A 1 16.99 -25.54 -21.75
CA MET A 1 16.94 -24.10 -21.38
C MET A 1 15.63 -23.41 -21.75
N LYS A 2 15.03 -23.65 -22.93
CA LYS A 2 13.81 -22.96 -23.39
C LYS A 2 12.55 -23.17 -22.52
N THR A 3 12.43 -24.32 -21.86
CA THR A 3 11.24 -24.67 -21.05
C THR A 3 11.12 -23.87 -19.76
N LYS A 4 12.23 -23.42 -19.17
CA LYS A 4 12.22 -22.63 -17.92
C LYS A 4 11.69 -21.21 -18.14
N TYR A 5 12.05 -20.59 -19.26
CA TYR A 5 11.55 -19.26 -19.65
C TYR A 5 10.06 -19.26 -20.01
N LEU A 6 9.56 -20.38 -20.55
CA LEU A 6 8.16 -20.54 -20.93
C LEU A 6 7.25 -20.63 -19.69
N VAL A 7 7.69 -21.33 -18.64
CA VAL A 7 6.95 -21.38 -17.36
C VAL A 7 6.97 -20.01 -16.67
N PHE A 8 8.11 -19.31 -16.71
CA PHE A 8 8.25 -17.97 -16.12
C PHE A 8 7.36 -16.93 -16.83
N ALA A 9 7.28 -16.97 -18.16
CA ALA A 9 6.42 -16.08 -18.95
C ALA A 9 4.92 -16.36 -18.68
N VAL A 10 4.54 -17.63 -18.50
CA VAL A 10 3.15 -18.00 -18.18
C VAL A 10 2.78 -17.52 -16.77
N PHE A 11 3.66 -17.66 -15.78
CA PHE A 11 3.42 -17.13 -14.43
C PHE A 11 3.36 -15.60 -14.39
N ALA A 12 4.28 -14.90 -15.07
CA ALA A 12 4.23 -13.45 -15.18
C ALA A 12 2.93 -12.95 -15.83
N SER A 13 2.45 -13.65 -16.86
CA SER A 13 1.17 -13.32 -17.49
C SER A 13 -0.04 -13.57 -16.59
N ALA A 14 -0.03 -14.64 -15.79
CA ALA A 14 -1.09 -14.93 -14.83
C ALA A 14 -1.14 -13.89 -13.69
N LEU A 15 0.03 -13.39 -13.27
CA LEU A 15 0.14 -12.35 -12.25
C LEU A 15 -0.36 -10.99 -12.77
N VAL A 16 -0.02 -10.63 -14.02
CA VAL A 16 -0.56 -9.43 -14.69
C VAL A 16 -2.08 -9.54 -14.92
N PHE A 17 -2.59 -10.69 -15.34
CA PHE A 17 -4.03 -10.91 -15.52
C PHE A 17 -4.82 -10.93 -14.20
N GLY A 18 -4.23 -11.50 -13.14
CA GLY A 18 -4.80 -11.44 -11.79
C GLY A 18 -4.91 -9.99 -11.28
N LEU A 19 -3.88 -9.17 -11.52
CA LEU A 19 -3.89 -7.75 -11.17
C LEU A 19 -4.92 -6.96 -12.02
N LEU A 20 -5.01 -7.21 -13.33
CA LEU A 20 -6.03 -6.56 -14.18
C LEU A 20 -7.46 -6.93 -13.78
N SER A 21 -7.67 -8.14 -13.27
CA SER A 21 -8.97 -8.60 -12.78
C SER A 21 -9.34 -7.94 -11.44
N TYR A 22 -8.35 -7.65 -10.60
CA TYR A 22 -8.50 -6.87 -9.37
C TYR A 22 -8.91 -5.42 -9.66
N PHE A 23 -8.27 -4.78 -10.66
CA PHE A 23 -8.65 -3.42 -11.10
C PHE A 23 -10.04 -3.36 -11.73
N LYS A 24 -10.48 -4.41 -12.43
CA LYS A 24 -11.78 -4.44 -13.12
C LYS A 24 -12.97 -4.53 -12.17
N ASP A 25 -12.78 -4.98 -10.93
CA ASP A 25 -13.83 -4.97 -9.90
C ASP A 25 -13.94 -3.61 -9.16
N MET A 26 -12.95 -2.72 -9.30
CA MET A 26 -12.96 -1.40 -8.65
C MET A 26 -13.70 -0.31 -9.45
N GLU A 27 -14.11 -0.58 -10.68
CA GLU A 27 -14.81 0.40 -11.54
C GLU A 27 -16.35 0.46 -11.28
N ARG A 28 -16.83 -0.12 -10.17
CA ARG A 28 -18.26 -0.14 -9.82
C ARG A 28 -18.61 0.57 -8.52
N HIS A 29 -17.98 1.67 -8.14
CA HIS A 29 -18.58 2.55 -7.12
C HIS A 29 -18.34 4.02 -7.45
N ASP A 30 -19.14 4.50 -8.39
CA ASP A 30 -19.36 5.92 -8.65
C ASP A 30 -19.90 6.65 -7.41
N THR A 31 -19.45 7.90 -7.25
CA THR A 31 -20.00 8.99 -6.42
C THR A 31 -19.79 8.96 -4.89
N VAL A 32 -18.69 9.58 -4.41
CA VAL A 32 -18.78 10.72 -3.45
C VAL A 32 -17.56 11.63 -3.66
N GLY A 33 -17.77 12.78 -4.29
CA GLY A 33 -16.77 13.86 -4.29
C GLY A 33 -16.74 14.53 -2.93
N LEU A 34 -15.81 14.15 -2.06
CA LEU A 34 -15.52 14.88 -0.82
C LEU A 34 -14.48 15.96 -1.10
N SER A 35 -14.83 17.21 -0.75
CA SER A 35 -13.98 18.38 -0.90
C SER A 35 -12.70 18.22 -0.10
N TYR A 36 -11.54 18.44 -0.74
CA TYR A 36 -10.19 18.40 -0.15
C TYR A 36 -10.04 19.24 1.13
N SER A 37 -10.90 20.26 1.30
CA SER A 37 -10.91 21.16 2.47
C SER A 37 -11.56 20.59 3.73
N ASP A 38 -12.53 19.67 3.60
CA ASP A 38 -13.23 19.10 4.76
C ASP A 38 -12.41 17.98 5.41
N VAL A 39 -11.62 17.26 4.61
CA VAL A 39 -10.88 16.09 5.09
C VAL A 39 -9.64 16.44 5.92
N GLN A 40 -9.03 17.61 5.71
CA GLN A 40 -7.94 18.11 6.57
C GLN A 40 -8.39 18.44 8.01
N LYS A 41 -9.69 18.68 8.25
CA LYS A 41 -10.21 18.91 9.61
C LYS A 41 -10.56 17.60 10.33
N GLU A 42 -10.94 16.57 9.59
CA GLU A 42 -11.34 15.27 10.13
C GLU A 42 -10.13 14.38 10.48
N ASP A 43 -9.04 14.47 9.70
CA ASP A 43 -7.86 13.62 9.87
C ASP A 43 -7.01 13.99 11.11
N LYS A 44 -7.14 15.21 11.67
CA LYS A 44 -6.40 15.58 12.90
C LYS A 44 -6.71 14.69 14.10
N GLY A 45 -7.91 14.11 14.16
CA GLY A 45 -8.29 13.16 15.21
C GLY A 45 -7.75 11.74 15.01
N ARG A 46 -7.16 11.46 13.83
CA ARG A 46 -6.66 10.12 13.45
C ARG A 46 -5.19 9.93 13.75
N TYR A 47 -4.47 11.01 13.98
CA TYR A 47 -3.09 10.95 14.44
C TYR A 47 -3.05 10.88 15.95
N LYS A 48 -2.58 9.75 16.48
CA LYS A 48 -2.26 9.58 17.90
C LYS A 48 -0.76 9.55 18.09
N LEU A 49 -0.30 9.69 19.33
CA LEU A 49 1.08 9.38 19.69
C LEU A 49 1.12 7.97 20.28
N ASN A 50 2.10 7.16 19.88
CA ASN A 50 2.40 5.91 20.56
C ASN A 50 3.09 6.19 21.92
N SER A 51 3.42 5.13 22.66
CA SER A 51 4.06 5.21 23.98
C SER A 51 5.46 5.86 23.96
N VAL A 52 6.09 5.99 22.79
CA VAL A 52 7.39 6.64 22.60
C VAL A 52 7.29 8.03 21.96
N GLY A 53 6.08 8.56 21.81
CA GLY A 53 5.85 9.93 21.31
C GLY A 53 5.85 10.07 19.79
N GLU A 54 5.75 8.97 19.05
CA GLU A 54 5.71 8.98 17.59
C GLU A 54 4.27 9.00 17.06
N SER A 55 4.05 9.70 15.94
CA SER A 55 2.72 9.86 15.35
C SER A 55 2.24 8.62 14.59
N ILE A 56 1.16 7.99 15.05
CA ILE A 56 0.55 6.81 14.43
C ILE A 56 -0.75 7.18 13.71
N LEU A 57 -1.04 6.48 12.61
CA LEU A 57 -2.30 6.54 11.87
C LEU A 57 -3.29 5.51 12.45
N GLU A 58 -4.37 6.01 13.04
CA GLU A 58 -5.45 5.19 13.59
C GLU A 58 -6.57 4.99 12.54
N LEU A 59 -6.68 3.78 12.03
CA LEU A 59 -7.65 3.39 11.00
C LEU A 59 -8.85 2.61 11.55
N ASN A 60 -8.85 2.28 12.85
CA ASN A 60 -9.92 1.49 13.46
C ASN A 60 -11.31 2.14 13.29
N GLY A 61 -12.32 1.30 13.05
CA GLY A 61 -13.71 1.71 12.85
C GLY A 61 -13.99 2.43 11.52
N LEU A 62 -13.01 2.53 10.63
CA LEU A 62 -13.21 3.00 9.26
C LEU A 62 -13.59 1.83 8.33
N ASN A 63 -14.35 2.12 7.27
CA ASN A 63 -14.48 1.17 6.16
C ASN A 63 -13.25 1.23 5.24
N GLU A 64 -13.10 0.24 4.35
CA GLU A 64 -11.89 0.11 3.51
C GLU A 64 -11.60 1.36 2.67
N ALA A 65 -12.61 1.96 2.03
CA ALA A 65 -12.43 3.17 1.22
C ALA A 65 -11.95 4.37 2.05
N GLN A 66 -12.43 4.50 3.29
CA GLN A 66 -11.95 5.51 4.23
C GLN A 66 -10.51 5.23 4.69
N LYS A 67 -10.13 3.97 4.90
CA LYS A 67 -8.76 3.57 5.25
C LYS A 67 -7.78 3.93 4.13
N MET A 68 -8.14 3.61 2.90
CA MET A 68 -7.36 3.95 1.70
C MET A 68 -7.16 5.46 1.58
N ASP A 69 -8.23 6.23 1.72
CA ASP A 69 -8.18 7.68 1.57
C ASP A 69 -7.37 8.36 2.68
N ALA A 70 -7.51 7.89 3.93
CA ALA A 70 -6.70 8.35 5.06
C ALA A 70 -5.22 8.01 4.89
N TRP A 71 -4.89 6.81 4.42
CA TRP A 71 -3.52 6.40 4.14
C TRP A 71 -2.86 7.27 3.05
N ARG A 72 -3.54 7.46 1.91
CA ARG A 72 -3.04 8.24 0.77
C ARG A 72 -2.74 9.70 1.11
N ARG A 73 -3.48 10.27 2.05
CA ARG A 73 -3.24 11.64 2.52
C ARG A 73 -2.23 11.73 3.66
N SER A 74 -1.77 10.59 4.18
CA SER A 74 -0.92 10.58 5.35
C SER A 74 0.53 10.89 5.00
N PRO A 75 1.22 11.74 5.78
CA PRO A 75 2.67 11.91 5.65
C PRO A 75 3.42 10.62 6.01
N ILE A 76 2.77 9.69 6.71
CA ILE A 76 3.29 8.35 7.03
C ILE A 76 3.54 7.55 5.74
N GLN A 77 2.76 7.74 4.68
CA GLN A 77 3.04 7.08 3.40
C GLN A 77 4.37 7.56 2.81
N ASP A 78 4.59 8.87 2.77
CA ASP A 78 5.83 9.45 2.23
C ASP A 78 7.05 9.02 3.07
N ASP A 79 6.94 9.09 4.39
CA ASP A 79 7.98 8.64 5.33
C ASP A 79 8.36 7.16 5.09
N MET A 80 7.37 6.31 4.79
CA MET A 80 7.60 4.90 4.46
C MET A 80 8.36 4.76 3.12
N ILE A 81 7.94 5.49 2.08
CA ILE A 81 8.57 5.42 0.75
C ILE A 81 10.04 5.84 0.81
N ASP A 82 10.38 6.82 1.66
CA ASP A 82 11.75 7.29 1.87
C ASP A 82 12.67 6.22 2.47
N MET A 83 12.12 5.13 3.03
CA MET A 83 12.92 4.00 3.53
C MET A 83 13.35 3.03 2.44
N PHE A 84 12.81 3.14 1.22
CA PHE A 84 13.24 2.33 0.08
C PHE A 84 14.75 2.52 -0.21
N PRO A 85 15.53 1.45 -0.49
CA PRO A 85 15.10 0.07 -0.79
C PRO A 85 15.06 -0.89 0.42
N ASN A 86 14.99 -0.38 1.65
CA ASN A 86 14.95 -1.23 2.83
C ASN A 86 13.52 -1.70 3.14
N PHE A 87 13.08 -2.77 2.46
CA PHE A 87 11.75 -3.35 2.62
C PHE A 87 11.45 -3.78 4.06
N GLN A 88 12.42 -4.34 4.78
CA GLN A 88 12.22 -4.70 6.19
C GLN A 88 11.90 -3.47 7.05
N LYS A 89 12.64 -2.37 6.89
CA LYS A 89 12.34 -1.12 7.60
C LYS A 89 10.96 -0.56 7.25
N MET A 90 10.54 -0.66 5.99
CA MET A 90 9.21 -0.24 5.57
C MET A 90 8.11 -1.05 6.27
N LYS A 91 8.25 -2.39 6.30
CA LYS A 91 7.31 -3.28 7.00
C LYS A 91 7.26 -3.00 8.48
N ASP A 92 8.42 -2.82 9.12
CA ASP A 92 8.51 -2.46 10.52
C ASP A 92 7.85 -1.09 10.77
N PHE A 93 8.07 -0.12 9.89
CA PHE A 93 7.44 1.20 10.01
C PHE A 93 5.92 1.13 9.93
N ILE A 94 5.34 0.42 8.95
CA ILE A 94 3.89 0.18 8.89
C ILE A 94 3.40 -0.52 10.17
N ASN A 95 4.17 -1.51 10.65
CA ASN A 95 3.80 -2.24 11.87
C ASN A 95 3.68 -1.34 13.10
N HIS A 96 4.57 -0.36 13.24
CA HIS A 96 4.58 0.56 14.38
C HIS A 96 3.70 1.80 14.20
N ARG A 97 3.51 2.26 12.97
CA ARG A 97 2.90 3.56 12.68
C ARG A 97 1.48 3.48 12.13
N VAL A 98 0.99 2.29 11.78
CA VAL A 98 -0.40 2.09 11.34
C VAL A 98 -1.11 1.13 12.29
N VAL A 99 -2.24 1.58 12.81
CA VAL A 99 -3.15 0.79 13.64
C VAL A 99 -4.41 0.53 12.82
N ASP A 100 -4.76 -0.74 12.70
CA ASP A 100 -5.87 -1.22 11.87
C ASP A 100 -6.48 -2.47 12.52
N ASP A 101 -7.82 -2.54 12.50
CA ASP A 101 -8.66 -3.62 13.03
C ASP A 101 -9.14 -4.57 11.92
N GLY A 102 -8.84 -4.24 10.67
CA GLY A 102 -9.21 -5.00 9.48
C GLY A 102 -8.02 -5.62 8.76
N GLU A 103 -8.19 -5.84 7.46
CA GLU A 103 -7.18 -6.47 6.60
C GLU A 103 -6.29 -5.45 5.87
N PHE A 104 -6.60 -4.15 5.94
CA PHE A 104 -5.91 -3.10 5.19
C PHE A 104 -4.40 -3.11 5.46
N LYS A 105 -3.99 -3.12 6.73
CA LYS A 105 -2.57 -3.19 7.12
C LYS A 105 -1.91 -4.49 6.64
N ALA A 106 -2.60 -5.61 6.77
CA ALA A 106 -2.07 -6.90 6.33
C ALA A 106 -1.86 -6.93 4.80
N ASN A 107 -2.80 -6.34 4.04
CA ASN A 107 -2.71 -6.22 2.60
C ASN A 107 -1.53 -5.33 2.18
N MET A 108 -1.31 -4.19 2.86
CA MET A 108 -0.14 -3.35 2.60
C MET A 108 1.18 -4.12 2.81
N LEU A 109 1.31 -4.85 3.93
CA LEU A 109 2.51 -5.63 4.23
C LEU A 109 2.76 -6.71 3.17
N LYS A 110 1.69 -7.42 2.76
CA LYS A 110 1.75 -8.42 1.70
C LYS A 110 2.21 -7.82 0.37
N THR A 111 1.68 -6.67 -0.03
CA THR A 111 2.11 -5.99 -1.25
C THR A 111 3.60 -5.60 -1.16
N ILE A 112 4.09 -5.17 -0.01
CA ILE A 112 5.52 -4.89 0.18
C ILE A 112 6.37 -6.16 0.01
N ASP A 113 5.95 -7.31 0.55
CA ASP A 113 6.64 -8.59 0.36
C ASP A 113 6.70 -9.02 -1.12
N GLU A 114 5.61 -8.81 -1.86
CA GLU A 114 5.53 -9.08 -3.31
C GLU A 114 6.48 -8.17 -4.09
N LEU A 115 6.52 -6.88 -3.76
CA LEU A 115 7.44 -5.91 -4.37
C LEU A 115 8.91 -6.22 -4.05
N GLU A 116 9.20 -6.61 -2.80
CA GLU A 116 10.53 -7.04 -2.36
C GLU A 116 11.01 -8.23 -3.20
N SER A 117 10.16 -9.24 -3.34
CA SER A 117 10.45 -10.46 -4.10
C SER A 117 10.73 -10.13 -5.58
N ALA A 118 9.87 -9.32 -6.22
CA ALA A 118 10.02 -8.93 -7.62
C ALA A 118 11.27 -8.04 -7.85
N TYR A 119 11.58 -7.14 -6.90
CA TYR A 119 12.75 -6.28 -6.97
C TYR A 119 14.06 -7.08 -6.85
N ILE A 120 14.14 -8.00 -5.88
CA ILE A 120 15.31 -8.87 -5.68
C ILE A 120 15.49 -9.81 -6.88
N ALA A 121 14.40 -10.28 -7.48
CA ALA A 121 14.44 -11.10 -8.69
C ALA A 121 14.86 -10.31 -9.95
N GLY A 122 14.92 -8.97 -9.87
CA GLY A 122 15.22 -8.10 -11.01
C GLY A 122 14.07 -8.01 -12.03
N GLU A 123 12.85 -8.37 -11.63
CA GLU A 123 11.65 -8.33 -12.48
C GLU A 123 11.09 -6.92 -12.63
N ILE A 124 11.33 -6.06 -11.62
CA ILE A 124 10.94 -4.65 -11.62
C ILE A 124 12.11 -3.78 -11.17
N ASP A 125 12.20 -2.58 -11.75
CA ASP A 125 13.23 -1.61 -11.38
C ASP A 125 12.82 -0.73 -10.18
N SER A 126 13.78 0.04 -9.68
CA SER A 126 13.56 0.93 -8.53
C SER A 126 12.46 1.97 -8.77
N GLN A 127 12.31 2.47 -10.01
CA GLN A 127 11.29 3.45 -10.35
C GLN A 127 9.89 2.82 -10.29
N SER A 128 9.77 1.60 -10.82
CA SER A 128 8.54 0.80 -10.80
C SER A 128 8.12 0.44 -9.39
N VAL A 129 9.08 0.10 -8.51
CA VAL A 129 8.78 -0.15 -7.08
C VAL A 129 8.25 1.13 -6.43
N LYS A 130 8.96 2.25 -6.55
CA LYS A 130 8.52 3.52 -5.94
C LYS A 130 7.13 3.96 -6.43
N ALA A 131 6.85 3.84 -7.72
CA ALA A 131 5.54 4.14 -8.28
C ALA A 131 4.45 3.21 -7.71
N LYS A 132 4.74 1.92 -7.52
CA LYS A 132 3.80 0.98 -6.89
C LYS A 132 3.58 1.31 -5.42
N LEU A 133 4.62 1.70 -4.69
CA LEU A 133 4.52 2.11 -3.28
C LEU A 133 3.72 3.40 -3.08
N SER A 134 3.82 4.37 -4.01
CA SER A 134 2.96 5.57 -3.96
C SER A 134 1.48 5.28 -4.18
N HIS A 135 1.16 4.10 -4.71
CA HIS A 135 -0.20 3.59 -4.85
C HIS A 135 -0.50 2.44 -3.87
N LEU A 136 0.32 2.22 -2.84
CA LEU A 136 0.04 1.21 -1.83
C LEU A 136 -1.28 1.52 -1.12
N GLY A 137 -2.14 0.51 -0.94
CA GLY A 137 -3.49 0.71 -0.40
C GLY A 137 -4.46 1.35 -1.40
N SER A 138 -4.25 1.13 -2.70
CA SER A 138 -5.19 1.44 -3.79
C SER A 138 -6.02 0.22 -4.18
#